data_AF-A0A6B9KEA5-F1
#
_entry.id   AF-A0A6B9KEA5-F1
#
_cell.length_a   1.000
_cell.length_b   1.000
_cell.length_c   1.000
_cell.angle_alpha   90.00
_cell.angle_beta   90.00
_cell.angle_gamma   90.00
#
_symmetry.space_group_name_H-M   'P 1'
#
loop_
_entity.id
_entity.type
_entity.pdbx_description
1 polymer ?
#
loop_
_entity_poly.entity_id
_entity_poly.type
_entity_poly.pdbx_seq_one_letter_code
_entity_poly.pdbx_strand_id
1 'polypeptide(L)'
;AFGQHYQNKTGDAKKATVRIFLGPKYDELGNRLDPERQRGLCIELDKFTADLAPGKNSITRDHRLSSVTVSETHTFSQLEAGEGVSEATTEFCSCGWPEHMLIPRGNYKGMEYDLYVILTDNTVDSVDGGLDGGLCTDALSYCGAKDSKYPDKKPMGFPFDRIIPSLTVADFLTPNMSCTDVRIKFQG
;
A
#
# COMPACT_ATOMS: atom_id res chain seq x y z
N ALA A 1 -12.13 -6.85 1.38
CA ALA A 1 -11.03 -7.36 2.23
C ALA A 1 -10.15 -8.32 1.42
N PHE A 2 -8.84 -8.08 1.41
CA PHE A 2 -7.83 -8.98 0.85
C PHE A 2 -7.30 -9.87 1.97
N GLY A 3 -7.23 -11.18 1.73
CA GLY A 3 -6.69 -12.16 2.68
C GLY A 3 -5.54 -12.92 2.03
N GLN A 4 -4.36 -12.90 2.63
CA GLN A 4 -3.20 -13.67 2.17
C GLN A 4 -2.61 -14.53 3.28
N HIS A 5 -2.08 -15.70 2.90
CA HIS A 5 -1.45 -16.65 3.80
C HIS A 5 0.06 -16.54 3.73
N TYR A 6 0.72 -16.38 4.87
CA TYR A 6 2.16 -16.28 4.99
C TYR A 6 2.71 -17.37 5.89
N GLN A 7 3.95 -17.79 5.65
CA GLN A 7 4.65 -18.72 6.52
C GLN A 7 5.89 -18.06 7.11
N ASN A 8 5.84 -17.76 8.40
CA ASN A 8 7.00 -17.34 9.16
C ASN A 8 7.88 -18.57 9.48
N LYS A 9 9.06 -18.64 8.87
CA LYS A 9 10.01 -19.74 9.03
C LYS A 9 11.13 -19.46 10.04
N THR A 10 11.11 -18.31 10.72
CA THR A 10 12.22 -17.89 11.60
C THR A 10 12.21 -18.55 12.98
N GLY A 11 11.17 -19.32 13.33
CA GLY A 11 11.03 -19.97 14.65
C GLY A 11 10.50 -19.05 15.75
N ASP A 12 10.78 -17.74 15.67
CA ASP A 12 10.30 -16.72 16.60
C ASP A 12 9.20 -15.83 16.01
N ALA A 13 8.42 -15.18 16.88
CA ALA A 13 7.47 -14.15 16.47
C ALA A 13 8.20 -12.96 15.84
N LYS A 14 7.68 -12.43 14.74
CA LYS A 14 8.26 -11.32 13.99
C LYS A 14 7.23 -10.25 13.74
N LYS A 15 7.65 -8.98 13.84
CA LYS A 15 6.86 -7.85 13.39
C LYS A 15 7.28 -7.51 11.97
N ALA A 16 6.33 -7.53 11.04
CA ALA A 16 6.58 -7.26 9.63
C ALA A 16 5.86 -5.99 9.18
N THR A 17 6.49 -5.25 8.27
CA THR A 17 5.83 -4.22 7.46
C THR A 17 5.34 -4.89 6.18
N VAL A 18 4.03 -4.88 5.96
CA VAL A 18 3.39 -5.39 4.74
C VAL A 18 3.24 -4.23 3.78
N ARG A 19 3.73 -4.39 2.55
CA ARG A 19 3.66 -3.39 1.47
C ARG A 19 2.93 -4.01 0.29
N ILE A 20 1.88 -3.35 -0.18
CA ILE A 20 1.05 -3.83 -1.28
C ILE A 20 1.18 -2.85 -2.44
N PHE A 21 1.54 -3.38 -3.62
CA PHE A 21 1.63 -2.61 -4.85
C PHE A 21 0.84 -3.28 -5.98
N LEU A 22 0.42 -2.48 -6.95
CA LEU A 22 -0.27 -2.94 -8.14
C LEU A 22 0.43 -2.41 -9.39
N GLY A 23 0.86 -3.32 -10.27
CA GLY A 23 1.48 -2.97 -11.55
C GLY A 23 0.64 -3.48 -12.73
N PRO A 24 0.49 -2.72 -13.83
CA PRO A 24 -0.16 -3.23 -15.03
C PRO A 24 0.66 -4.39 -15.62
N LYS A 25 0.00 -5.45 -16.05
CA LYS A 25 0.67 -6.65 -16.56
C LYS A 25 1.17 -6.49 -18.00
N TYR A 26 0.47 -5.69 -18.79
CA TYR A 26 0.70 -5.52 -20.22
C TYR A 26 0.81 -4.05 -20.60
N ASP A 27 1.58 -3.76 -21.65
CA ASP A 27 1.61 -2.45 -22.31
C ASP A 27 0.39 -2.23 -23.23
N GLU A 28 0.31 -1.08 -23.87
CA GLU A 28 -0.77 -0.71 -24.80
C GLU A 28 -0.83 -1.59 -26.07
N LEU A 29 0.25 -2.29 -26.40
CA LEU A 29 0.36 -3.21 -27.53
C LEU A 29 0.07 -4.67 -27.12
N GLY A 30 -0.12 -4.94 -25.82
CA GLY A 30 -0.39 -6.26 -25.26
C GLY A 30 0.86 -7.08 -24.96
N ASN A 31 2.06 -6.48 -24.95
CA ASN A 31 3.28 -7.17 -24.56
C ASN A 31 3.38 -7.23 -23.02
N ARG A 32 3.86 -8.36 -22.48
CA ARG A 32 4.13 -8.50 -21.05
C ARG A 32 5.24 -7.51 -20.67
N LEU A 33 4.99 -6.71 -19.64
CA LEU A 33 5.99 -5.81 -19.08
C LEU A 33 7.03 -6.60 -18.27
N ASP A 34 8.30 -6.32 -18.52
CA ASP A 34 9.39 -6.74 -17.64
C ASP A 34 9.36 -5.92 -16.34
N PRO A 35 9.98 -6.41 -15.24
CA PRO A 35 9.99 -5.71 -13.97
C PRO A 35 10.57 -4.28 -14.02
N GLU A 36 11.59 -4.03 -14.84
CA GLU A 36 12.21 -2.70 -14.96
C GLU A 36 11.26 -1.67 -15.58
N ARG A 37 10.53 -2.05 -16.63
CA ARG A 37 9.51 -1.20 -17.25
C ARG A 37 8.29 -1.06 -16.35
N GLN A 38 7.92 -2.14 -15.65
CA GLN A 38 6.76 -2.15 -14.77
C GLN A 38 6.96 -1.29 -13.51
N ARG A 39 8.18 -1.19 -12.98
CA ARG A 39 8.45 -0.50 -11.68
C ARG A 39 7.92 0.93 -11.64
N GLY A 40 8.02 1.67 -12.75
CA GLY A 40 7.55 3.05 -12.85
C GLY A 40 6.03 3.19 -12.93
N LEU A 41 5.32 2.07 -13.09
CA LEU A 41 3.86 1.98 -13.19
C LEU A 41 3.24 1.31 -11.95
N CYS A 42 4.06 0.81 -11.03
CA CYS A 42 3.59 0.22 -9.78
C CYS A 42 3.04 1.32 -8.85
N ILE A 43 1.77 1.22 -8.50
CA ILE A 43 1.13 2.11 -7.51
C ILE A 43 1.09 1.43 -6.14
N GLU A 44 1.34 2.18 -5.08
CA GLU A 44 1.15 1.71 -3.71
C GLU A 44 -0.34 1.63 -3.39
N LEU A 45 -0.80 0.49 -2.88
CA LEU A 45 -2.19 0.29 -2.45
C LEU A 45 -2.34 0.37 -0.92
N ASP A 46 -1.37 -0.14 -0.17
CA ASP A 46 -1.42 -0.14 1.29
C ASP A 46 -0.03 -0.42 1.89
N LYS A 47 0.20 0.10 3.08
CA LYS A 47 1.37 -0.18 3.91
C LYS A 47 0.98 -0.18 5.40
N PHE A 48 1.14 -1.32 6.04
CA PHE A 48 0.78 -1.49 7.45
C PHE A 48 1.70 -2.48 8.16
N THR A 49 1.62 -2.50 9.50
CA THR A 49 2.40 -3.42 10.33
C THR A 49 1.55 -4.62 10.74
N ALA A 50 2.15 -5.80 10.79
CA ALA A 50 1.49 -7.03 11.21
C ALA A 50 2.43 -7.88 12.07
N ASP A 51 1.88 -8.47 13.14
CA ASP A 51 2.60 -9.43 13.97
C ASP A 51 2.42 -10.84 13.40
N LEU A 52 3.53 -11.54 13.19
CA LEU A 52 3.60 -12.87 12.60
C LEU A 52 4.07 -13.88 13.66
N ALA A 53 3.18 -14.78 14.07
CA ALA A 53 3.54 -15.90 14.92
C ALA A 53 4.45 -16.88 14.15
N PRO A 54 5.25 -17.72 14.83
CA PRO A 54 5.97 -18.80 14.17
C PRO A 54 5.02 -19.72 13.39
N GLY A 55 5.38 -20.11 12.16
CA GLY A 55 4.56 -20.99 11.33
C GLY A 55 3.58 -20.25 10.41
N LYS A 56 2.38 -20.81 10.22
CA LYS A 56 1.39 -20.29 9.25
C LYS A 56 0.59 -19.14 9.87
N ASN A 57 0.49 -18.03 9.13
CA ASN A 57 -0.28 -16.85 9.48
C ASN A 57 -1.25 -16.52 8.35
N SER A 58 -2.38 -15.91 8.70
CA SER A 58 -3.35 -15.38 7.75
C SER A 58 -3.58 -13.92 8.08
N ILE A 59 -3.29 -13.03 7.12
CA ILE A 59 -3.49 -11.60 7.29
C ILE A 59 -4.66 -11.21 6.40
N THR A 60 -5.68 -10.61 7.00
CA THR A 60 -6.83 -10.04 6.30
C THR A 60 -6.85 -8.54 6.52
N ARG A 61 -6.89 -7.76 5.44
CA ARG A 61 -6.90 -6.29 5.47
C ARG A 61 -8.07 -5.77 4.65
N ASP A 62 -8.84 -4.85 5.22
CA ASP A 62 -9.90 -4.15 4.49
C ASP A 62 -9.32 -2.95 3.73
N HIS A 63 -9.84 -2.69 2.53
CA HIS A 63 -9.37 -1.59 1.66
C HIS A 63 -9.61 -0.21 2.30
N ARG A 64 -10.65 -0.10 3.12
CA ARG A 64 -10.99 1.12 3.90
C ARG A 64 -9.92 1.52 4.90
N LEU A 65 -9.01 0.59 5.23
CA LEU A 65 -7.90 0.84 6.14
C LEU A 65 -6.60 1.10 5.37
N SER A 66 -6.67 1.34 4.06
CA SER A 66 -5.49 1.65 3.26
C SER A 66 -4.77 2.87 3.81
N SER A 67 -3.46 2.77 4.00
CA SER A 67 -2.59 3.87 4.41
C SER A 67 -2.41 4.95 3.33
N VAL A 68 -2.95 4.74 2.14
CA VAL A 68 -2.88 5.64 0.98
C VAL A 68 -4.08 6.59 0.94
N THR A 69 -5.23 6.13 1.43
CA THR A 69 -6.50 6.84 1.26
C THR A 69 -6.96 7.54 2.53
N VAL A 70 -7.63 8.68 2.38
CA VAL A 70 -8.30 9.34 3.51
C VAL A 70 -9.62 8.62 3.80
N SER A 71 -9.93 8.38 5.07
CA SER A 71 -11.18 7.70 5.45
C SER A 71 -12.43 8.57 5.31
N GLU A 72 -12.28 9.89 5.41
CA GLU A 72 -13.40 10.83 5.35
C GLU A 72 -13.08 12.04 4.46
N THR A 73 -14.02 12.42 3.61
CA THR A 73 -13.97 13.69 2.86
C THR A 73 -15.27 14.44 3.13
N HIS A 74 -15.16 15.63 3.71
CA HIS A 74 -16.33 16.45 4.03
C HIS A 74 -16.75 17.29 2.83
N THR A 75 -18.05 17.35 2.57
CA THR A 75 -18.60 18.27 1.57
C THR A 75 -18.67 19.69 2.11
N PHE A 76 -18.79 20.68 1.23
CA PHE A 76 -18.90 22.09 1.64
C PHE A 76 -20.07 22.32 2.60
N SER A 77 -21.23 21.73 2.34
CA SER A 77 -22.40 21.86 3.22
C SER A 77 -22.21 21.24 4.61
N GLN A 78 -21.42 20.17 4.70
CA GLN A 78 -21.08 19.55 5.99
C GLN A 78 -20.12 20.43 6.78
N LEU A 79 -19.13 21.02 6.11
CA LEU A 79 -18.21 21.98 6.71
C LEU A 79 -18.95 23.25 7.19
N GLU A 80 -19.92 23.75 6.40
CA GLU A 80 -20.79 24.86 6.81
C GLU A 80 -21.66 24.52 8.04
N ALA A 81 -22.07 23.26 8.16
CA ALA A 81 -22.80 22.75 9.32
C ALA A 81 -21.88 22.49 10.54
N GLY A 82 -20.57 22.70 10.41
CA GLY A 82 -19.57 22.45 11.46
C GLY A 82 -19.16 20.99 11.62
N GLU A 83 -19.56 20.10 10.70
CA GLU A 83 -19.10 18.71 10.68
C GLU A 83 -17.65 18.65 10.19
N GLY A 84 -16.80 17.90 10.89
CA GLY A 84 -15.38 17.78 10.53
C GLY A 84 -14.51 18.99 10.88
N VAL A 85 -15.06 20.00 11.56
CA VAL A 85 -14.30 21.17 12.04
C VAL A 85 -14.02 20.98 13.52
N SER A 86 -12.84 20.48 13.86
CA SER A 86 -12.30 20.51 15.23
C SER A 86 -10.95 21.21 15.25
N GLU A 87 -10.50 21.72 16.41
CA GLU A 87 -9.15 22.29 16.57
C GLU A 87 -8.04 21.32 16.13
N ALA A 88 -8.35 20.02 16.11
CA ALA A 88 -7.46 18.94 15.71
C ALA A 88 -7.54 18.62 14.21
N THR A 89 -8.61 19.05 13.51
CA THR A 89 -8.84 18.79 12.09
C THR A 89 -8.26 19.93 11.27
N THR A 90 -6.94 19.86 11.03
CA THR A 90 -6.24 20.80 10.16
C THR A 90 -6.30 20.36 8.70
N GLU A 91 -5.98 21.26 7.75
CA GLU A 91 -5.88 20.96 6.30
C GLU A 91 -5.07 19.68 6.00
N PHE A 92 -4.12 19.32 6.88
CA PHE A 92 -3.34 18.09 6.82
C PHE A 92 -4.20 16.82 6.81
N CYS A 93 -5.33 16.82 7.51
CA CYS A 93 -6.26 15.69 7.58
C CYS A 93 -7.06 15.49 6.28
N SER A 94 -7.05 16.49 5.38
CA SER A 94 -7.59 16.38 4.04
C SER A 94 -6.55 15.89 3.02
N CYS A 95 -5.29 15.74 3.43
CA CYS A 95 -4.25 15.19 2.58
C CYS A 95 -4.41 13.67 2.52
N GLY A 96 -4.66 13.15 1.33
CA GLY A 96 -4.56 11.73 1.02
C GLY A 96 -5.32 11.41 -0.26
N TRP A 97 -5.17 10.18 -0.73
CA TRP A 97 -5.81 9.77 -1.97
C TRP A 97 -7.32 9.51 -1.75
N PRO A 98 -8.22 9.91 -2.67
CA PRO A 98 -9.62 9.56 -2.52
C PRO A 98 -9.83 8.04 -2.54
N GLU A 99 -10.61 7.51 -1.60
CA GLU A 99 -10.84 6.05 -1.48
C GLU A 99 -11.38 5.44 -2.79
N HIS A 100 -12.30 6.13 -3.46
CA HIS A 100 -12.89 5.69 -4.72
C HIS A 100 -11.91 5.71 -5.91
N MET A 101 -10.69 6.23 -5.72
CA MET A 101 -9.60 6.22 -6.69
C MET A 101 -8.49 5.23 -6.34
N LEU A 102 -8.64 4.41 -5.28
CA LEU A 102 -7.58 3.49 -4.80
C LEU A 102 -7.05 2.54 -5.89
N ILE A 103 -7.93 2.10 -6.81
CA ILE A 103 -7.55 1.21 -7.90
C ILE A 103 -7.81 1.87 -9.26
N PRO A 104 -7.03 1.53 -10.31
CA PRO A 104 -7.28 2.01 -11.65
C PRO A 104 -8.66 1.57 -12.15
N ARG A 105 -9.25 2.33 -13.08
CA ARG A 105 -10.56 2.03 -13.66
C ARG A 105 -10.63 0.65 -14.33
N GLY A 106 -9.54 0.19 -14.95
CA GLY A 106 -9.53 -0.98 -15.82
C GLY A 106 -10.39 -0.79 -17.07
N ASN A 107 -10.89 -1.88 -17.64
CA ASN A 107 -11.75 -1.85 -18.83
C ASN A 107 -12.89 -2.89 -18.74
N TYR A 108 -13.84 -2.85 -19.68
CA TYR A 108 -15.00 -3.76 -19.69
C TYR A 108 -14.65 -5.25 -19.89
N LYS A 109 -13.50 -5.55 -20.51
CA LYS A 109 -13.02 -6.93 -20.69
C LYS A 109 -12.34 -7.48 -19.43
N GLY A 110 -11.97 -6.61 -18.50
CA GLY A 110 -11.13 -6.93 -17.36
C GLY A 110 -9.66 -6.80 -17.74
N MET A 111 -9.00 -5.79 -17.19
CA MET A 111 -7.57 -5.56 -17.38
C MET A 111 -6.79 -6.33 -16.31
N GLU A 112 -5.69 -6.98 -16.72
CA GLU A 112 -4.87 -7.78 -15.81
C GLU A 112 -3.76 -6.94 -15.19
N TYR A 113 -3.52 -7.19 -13.91
CA TYR A 113 -2.50 -6.54 -13.10
C TYR A 113 -1.76 -7.58 -12.27
N ASP A 114 -0.51 -7.27 -11.98
CA ASP A 114 0.30 -7.99 -11.00
C ASP A 114 0.12 -7.32 -9.63
N LEU A 115 -0.45 -8.05 -8.67
CA LEU A 115 -0.57 -7.61 -7.28
C LEU A 115 0.64 -8.11 -6.49
N TYR A 116 1.50 -7.18 -6.10
CA TYR A 116 2.69 -7.44 -5.31
C TYR A 116 2.39 -7.29 -3.83
N VAL A 117 2.79 -8.29 -3.04
CA VAL A 117 2.82 -8.16 -1.58
C VAL A 117 4.19 -8.53 -1.05
N ILE A 118 4.74 -7.62 -0.25
CA ILE A 118 6.15 -7.60 0.15
C ILE A 118 6.20 -7.42 1.65
N LEU A 119 6.88 -8.34 2.34
CA LEU A 119 7.05 -8.29 3.77
C LEU A 119 8.49 -7.90 4.11
N THR A 120 8.66 -6.83 4.86
CA THR A 120 9.96 -6.38 5.37
C THR A 120 10.00 -6.41 6.90
N ASP A 121 11.19 -6.50 7.49
CA ASP A 121 11.36 -6.53 8.94
C ASP A 121 11.03 -5.16 9.53
N ASN A 122 9.97 -5.10 10.34
CA ASN A 122 9.53 -3.84 10.93
C ASN A 122 10.56 -3.26 11.90
N THR A 123 11.34 -4.09 12.58
CA THR A 123 12.35 -3.61 13.55
C THR A 123 13.46 -2.79 12.88
N VAL A 124 13.68 -3.03 11.59
CA VAL A 124 14.62 -2.28 10.76
C VAL A 124 13.93 -1.10 10.07
N ASP A 125 12.66 -1.25 9.71
CA ASP A 125 11.90 -0.22 8.99
C ASP A 125 11.39 0.90 9.91
N SER A 126 11.07 0.61 11.17
CA SER A 126 10.49 1.58 12.10
C SER A 126 11.47 2.69 12.48
N VAL A 127 10.96 3.91 12.64
CA VAL A 127 11.70 5.07 13.14
C VAL A 127 11.44 5.26 14.64
N ASP A 128 12.50 5.59 15.40
CA ASP A 128 12.39 5.85 16.83
C ASP A 128 11.60 7.13 17.10
N GLY A 129 10.70 7.07 18.10
CA GLY A 129 9.73 8.13 18.41
C GLY A 129 8.55 8.11 17.45
N GLY A 130 7.83 6.97 17.39
CA GLY A 130 6.77 6.66 16.42
C GLY A 130 5.57 7.62 16.42
N LEU A 131 4.43 7.16 15.90
CA LEU A 131 3.19 7.96 15.74
C LEU A 131 2.47 8.24 17.09
N ASP A 132 3.21 8.53 18.16
CA ASP A 132 2.64 8.78 19.49
C ASP A 132 1.79 10.06 19.46
N GLY A 133 0.47 9.88 19.55
CA GLY A 133 -0.50 10.99 19.61
C GLY A 133 -0.75 11.72 18.29
N GLY A 134 -0.31 11.15 17.16
CA GLY A 134 -0.47 11.77 15.84
C GLY A 134 -1.93 11.85 15.40
N LEU A 135 -2.40 13.06 15.12
CA LEU A 135 -3.66 13.31 14.42
C LEU A 135 -3.51 13.00 12.92
N CYS A 136 -4.53 12.37 12.33
CA CYS A 136 -4.66 12.13 10.89
C CYS A 136 -3.55 11.23 10.32
N THR A 137 -3.54 9.99 10.82
CA THR A 137 -2.57 8.93 10.50
C THR A 137 -3.15 7.85 9.57
N ASP A 138 -4.23 8.17 8.88
CA ASP A 138 -4.88 7.33 7.88
C ASP A 138 -4.17 7.39 6.52
N ALA A 139 -3.75 8.57 6.05
CA ALA A 139 -3.08 8.74 4.75
C ALA A 139 -1.54 8.82 4.81
N LEU A 140 -0.93 8.08 5.73
CA LEU A 140 0.51 8.15 6.01
C LEU A 140 1.41 7.90 4.80
N SER A 141 0.99 7.07 3.84
CA SER A 141 1.84 6.68 2.71
C SER A 141 2.26 7.87 1.87
N TYR A 142 1.34 8.79 1.56
CA TYR A 142 1.59 9.96 0.71
C TYR A 142 1.73 11.27 1.48
N CYS A 143 1.05 11.39 2.62
CA CYS A 143 1.00 12.64 3.37
C CYS A 143 1.94 12.66 4.58
N GLY A 144 2.45 11.49 4.98
CA GLY A 144 3.22 11.35 6.21
C GLY A 144 2.36 11.63 7.44
N ALA A 145 3.00 11.93 8.55
CA ALA A 145 2.34 12.31 9.79
C ALA A 145 2.71 13.74 10.17
N LYS A 146 1.73 14.51 10.62
CA LYS A 146 1.93 15.91 11.02
C LYS A 146 2.93 15.97 12.18
N ASP A 147 3.89 16.89 12.07
CA ASP A 147 4.92 17.17 13.08
C ASP A 147 5.73 15.92 13.53
N SER A 148 5.71 14.87 12.72
CA SER A 148 6.30 13.58 13.02
C SER A 148 7.21 13.11 11.88
N LYS A 149 8.17 12.24 12.20
CA LYS A 149 8.99 11.62 11.16
C LYS A 149 8.14 10.64 10.35
N TYR A 150 8.47 10.49 9.07
CA TYR A 150 7.88 9.45 8.24
C TYR A 150 8.13 8.07 8.90
N PRO A 151 7.10 7.23 9.10
CA PRO A 151 7.18 6.07 10.00
C PRO A 151 7.94 4.87 9.41
N ASP A 152 8.68 5.06 8.32
CA ASP A 152 9.33 4.01 7.54
C ASP A 152 10.70 4.50 7.02
N LYS A 153 11.77 3.80 7.38
CA LYS A 153 13.16 4.10 7.00
C LYS A 153 13.47 3.72 5.55
N LYS A 154 12.64 2.89 4.90
CA LYS A 154 12.86 2.56 3.48
C LYS A 154 12.58 3.76 2.60
N PRO A 155 13.25 3.86 1.43
CA PRO A 155 12.88 4.82 0.40
C PRO A 155 11.40 4.70 0.05
N MET A 156 10.73 5.82 -0.19
CA MET A 156 9.37 5.83 -0.73
C MET A 156 9.36 5.10 -2.08
N GLY A 157 8.42 4.17 -2.25
CA GLY A 157 8.36 3.30 -3.42
C GLY A 157 9.19 2.02 -3.34
N PHE A 158 9.91 1.75 -2.24
CA PHE A 158 10.63 0.48 -2.07
C PHE A 158 9.71 -0.74 -2.29
N PRO A 159 10.13 -1.76 -3.07
CA PRO A 159 11.45 -1.94 -3.71
C PRO A 159 11.55 -1.45 -5.16
N PHE A 160 10.52 -0.78 -5.68
CA PHE A 160 10.44 -0.30 -7.06
C PHE A 160 11.18 1.03 -7.30
N ASP A 161 11.78 1.60 -6.25
CA ASP A 161 12.58 2.83 -6.29
C ASP A 161 13.90 2.66 -7.07
N ARG A 162 14.41 1.43 -7.20
CA ARG A 162 15.69 1.12 -7.85
C ARG A 162 15.51 0.35 -9.15
N ILE A 163 16.57 0.37 -9.96
CA ILE A 163 16.67 -0.43 -11.18
C ILE A 163 16.55 -1.91 -10.84
N ILE A 164 15.70 -2.63 -11.58
CA ILE A 164 15.47 -4.06 -11.45
C ILE A 164 16.12 -4.77 -12.65
N PRO A 165 17.26 -5.46 -12.48
CA PRO A 165 17.94 -6.12 -13.59
C PRO A 165 17.25 -7.41 -14.06
N SER A 166 16.26 -7.90 -13.30
CA SER A 166 15.53 -9.14 -13.60
C SER A 166 14.68 -9.01 -14.86
N LEU A 167 14.74 -10.02 -15.73
CA LEU A 167 13.97 -10.05 -16.98
C LEU A 167 12.52 -10.49 -16.78
N THR A 168 12.26 -11.28 -15.73
CA THR A 168 10.93 -11.78 -15.40
C THR A 168 10.55 -11.43 -13.97
N VAL A 169 9.23 -11.38 -13.69
CA VAL A 169 8.73 -11.20 -12.33
C VAL A 169 9.19 -12.32 -11.41
N ALA A 170 9.23 -13.56 -11.90
CA ALA A 170 9.69 -14.71 -11.11
C ALA A 170 11.14 -14.54 -10.63
N ASP A 171 12.01 -13.98 -11.48
CA ASP A 171 13.42 -13.71 -11.13
C ASP A 171 13.57 -12.49 -10.21
N PHE A 172 12.57 -11.62 -10.13
CA PHE A 172 12.54 -10.48 -9.22
C PHE A 172 12.08 -10.86 -7.82
N LEU A 173 11.18 -11.84 -7.71
CA LEU A 173 10.59 -12.24 -6.42
C LEU A 173 11.62 -12.86 -5.48
N THR A 174 11.68 -12.34 -4.26
CA THR A 174 12.39 -12.96 -3.14
C THR A 174 11.43 -13.81 -2.29
N PRO A 175 11.92 -14.64 -1.34
CA PRO A 175 11.06 -15.49 -0.52
C PRO A 175 10.02 -14.76 0.35
N ASN A 176 10.22 -13.47 0.59
CA ASN A 176 9.32 -12.57 1.33
C ASN A 176 8.45 -11.69 0.41
N MET A 177 8.42 -11.99 -0.89
CA MET A 177 7.58 -11.34 -1.89
C MET A 177 6.63 -12.36 -2.50
N SER A 178 5.46 -11.88 -2.90
CA SER A 178 4.49 -12.63 -3.68
C SER A 178 3.94 -11.74 -4.79
N CYS A 179 3.63 -12.35 -5.93
CA CYS A 179 2.93 -11.72 -7.02
C CYS A 179 1.70 -12.56 -7.36
N THR A 180 0.53 -11.94 -7.35
CA THR A 180 -0.73 -12.60 -7.69
C THR A 180 -1.38 -11.88 -8.87
N ASP A 181 -1.81 -12.65 -9.88
CA ASP A 181 -2.58 -12.10 -10.98
C ASP A 181 -3.97 -11.66 -10.49
N VAL A 182 -4.32 -10.40 -10.74
CA VAL A 182 -5.65 -9.86 -10.46
C VAL A 182 -6.24 -9.22 -11.71
N ARG A 183 -7.58 -9.17 -11.77
CA ARG A 183 -8.31 -8.60 -12.90
C ARG A 183 -9.26 -7.52 -12.43
N ILE A 184 -9.12 -6.33 -13.00
CA ILE A 184 -9.98 -5.18 -12.73
C ILE A 184 -10.91 -4.94 -13.90
N LYS A 185 -12.22 -5.08 -13.66
CA LYS A 185 -13.28 -4.91 -14.66
C LYS A 185 -14.13 -3.69 -14.32
N PHE A 186 -14.19 -2.75 -15.25
CA PHE A 186 -15.11 -1.63 -15.17
C PHE A 186 -16.55 -2.09 -15.44
N GLN A 187 -17.49 -1.70 -14.59
CA GLN A 187 -18.93 -1.85 -14.79
C GLN A 187 -19.51 -0.47 -15.05
N GLY A 188 -20.20 -0.33 -16.18
CA GLY A 188 -20.86 0.91 -16.58
C GLY A 188 -22.36 0.82 -16.42
#